data_AF-A0A7C1GRX1-F1
#
_entry.id   AF-A0A7C1GRX1-F1
#
_cell.length_a   1.000
_cell.length_b   1.000
_cell.length_c   1.000
_cell.angle_alpha   90.00
_cell.angle_beta   90.00
_cell.angle_gamma   90.00
#
_symmetry.space_group_name_H-M   'P 1'
#
loop_
_entity.id
_entity.type
_entity.pdbx_description
1 polymer ?
#
loop_
_entity_poly.entity_id
_entity_poly.type
_entity_poly.pdbx_seq_one_letter_code
_entity_poly.pdbx_strand_id
1 'polypeptide(L)'
;MKKASILVLLVFFSITLQAVEYAVKVTRNGEALPEEFWISSDELDQAFDATVSDASSQGIAFDQYFTNMNTPSVHNLKLILITYMADEKLIEYYAFENNLLPFEDEVASETAAMLSMYSADLYTVGQIEAEYGSIDIFAEEIKEYVTYSLKMNRFLEKAIPADAELLLTYRNAS
;
A
#
# COMPACT_ATOMS: atom_id res chain seq x y z
N MET A 1 32.27 -5.40 6.74
CA MET A 1 31.49 -4.22 6.36
C MET A 1 30.77 -4.53 5.05
N LYS A 2 29.47 -4.89 5.12
CA LYS A 2 28.64 -5.10 3.92
C LYS A 2 28.28 -3.71 3.37
N LYS A 3 28.58 -3.46 2.09
CA LYS A 3 28.32 -2.19 1.42
C LYS A 3 26.80 -1.99 1.36
N ALA A 4 26.31 -0.87 1.89
CA ALA A 4 24.93 -0.45 1.71
C ALA A 4 24.74 -0.09 0.23
N SER A 5 23.93 -0.89 -0.48
CA SER A 5 23.53 -0.60 -1.85
C SER A 5 22.39 0.42 -1.80
N ILE A 6 22.68 1.65 -2.20
CA ILE A 6 21.68 2.71 -2.37
C ILE A 6 20.72 2.26 -3.48
N LEU A 7 19.44 2.12 -3.15
CA LEU A 7 18.37 1.92 -4.14
C LEU A 7 18.04 3.29 -4.75
N VAL A 8 18.29 3.48 -6.04
CA VAL A 8 17.94 4.72 -6.76
C VAL A 8 16.68 4.45 -7.57
N LEU A 9 15.61 5.20 -7.29
CA LEU A 9 14.35 5.19 -8.03
C LEU A 9 14.49 6.07 -9.28
N LEU A 10 14.29 5.49 -10.47
CA LEU A 10 14.13 6.23 -11.73
C LEU A 10 12.75 5.89 -12.30
N VAL A 11 11.80 6.82 -12.15
CA VAL A 11 10.46 6.71 -12.74
C VAL A 11 10.53 7.19 -14.19
N PHE A 12 10.50 6.26 -15.15
CA PHE A 12 10.37 6.59 -16.57
C PHE A 12 8.90 6.54 -16.99
N PHE A 13 8.25 7.70 -17.13
CA PHE A 13 6.97 7.79 -17.83
C PHE A 13 7.19 7.64 -19.34
N SER A 14 7.04 6.42 -19.84
CA SER A 14 6.96 6.15 -21.28
C SER A 14 5.49 5.99 -21.65
N ILE A 15 4.84 7.03 -22.15
CA ILE A 15 3.50 6.91 -22.74
C ILE A 15 3.68 6.26 -24.12
N THR A 16 3.80 4.94 -24.17
CA THR A 16 3.70 4.18 -25.42
C THR A 16 2.34 3.49 -25.47
N LEU A 17 1.50 3.95 -26.41
CA LEU A 17 0.21 3.38 -26.82
C LEU A 17 0.39 1.97 -27.44
N GLN A 18 0.74 0.98 -26.63
CA GLN A 18 0.67 -0.44 -26.98
C GLN A 18 0.10 -1.16 -25.78
N ALA A 19 -1.18 -1.58 -25.84
CA ALA A 19 -1.88 -2.46 -24.90
C ALA A 19 -1.02 -2.89 -23.70
N VAL A 20 -0.87 -2.00 -22.71
CA VAL A 20 0.09 -2.23 -21.63
C VAL A 20 -0.66 -3.01 -20.56
N GLU A 21 -0.33 -4.29 -20.45
CA GLU A 21 -0.78 -5.21 -19.38
C GLU A 21 -0.41 -4.67 -17.98
N TYR A 22 0.51 -3.68 -17.91
CA TYR A 22 1.05 -3.10 -16.68
C TYR A 22 1.01 -1.57 -16.64
N ALA A 23 0.48 -1.02 -15.55
CA ALA A 23 0.49 0.42 -15.27
C ALA A 23 1.86 0.89 -14.75
N VAL A 24 2.60 0.04 -14.01
CA VAL A 24 3.93 0.37 -13.46
C VAL A 24 4.85 -0.84 -13.54
N LYS A 25 6.10 -0.63 -13.98
CA LYS A 25 7.17 -1.63 -13.91
C LYS A 25 8.23 -1.19 -12.92
N VAL A 26 8.55 -2.07 -11.98
CA VAL A 26 9.56 -1.80 -10.96
C VAL A 26 10.92 -2.31 -11.43
N THR A 27 11.97 -1.51 -11.26
CA THR A 27 13.33 -1.83 -11.68
C THR A 27 14.32 -1.60 -10.55
N ARG A 28 15.43 -2.36 -10.55
CA ARG A 28 16.58 -2.19 -9.66
C ARG A 28 17.83 -1.99 -10.51
N ASN A 29 18.49 -0.85 -10.36
CA ASN A 29 19.68 -0.49 -11.16
C ASN A 29 19.45 -0.56 -12.68
N GLY A 30 18.22 -0.28 -13.13
CA GLY A 30 17.84 -0.33 -14.55
C GLY A 30 17.47 -1.73 -15.06
N GLU A 31 17.57 -2.77 -14.24
CA GLU A 31 17.08 -4.12 -14.56
C GLU A 31 15.67 -4.30 -14.01
N ALA A 32 14.77 -4.87 -14.80
CA ALA A 32 13.40 -5.09 -14.37
C ALA A 32 13.33 -6.18 -13.29
N LEU A 33 12.54 -5.93 -12.25
CA LEU A 33 12.20 -6.94 -11.25
C LEU A 33 11.27 -8.01 -11.85
N PRO A 34 11.12 -9.17 -11.18
CA PRO A 34 10.07 -10.12 -11.52
C PRO A 34 8.67 -9.48 -11.57
N GLU A 35 7.79 -10.03 -12.42
CA GLU A 35 6.48 -9.44 -12.74
C GLU A 35 5.54 -9.36 -11.54
N GLU A 36 5.69 -10.23 -10.54
CA GLU A 36 4.91 -10.18 -9.29
C GLU A 36 5.11 -8.87 -8.51
N PHE A 37 6.23 -8.17 -8.75
CA PHE A 37 6.53 -6.86 -8.16
C PHE A 37 6.13 -5.69 -9.06
N TRP A 38 5.46 -5.94 -10.18
CA TRP A 38 4.92 -4.89 -11.05
C TRP A 38 3.46 -4.60 -10.67
N ILE A 39 2.91 -3.51 -11.19
CA ILE A 39 1.50 -3.16 -11.01
C ILE A 39 0.82 -3.31 -12.36
N SER A 40 -0.09 -4.27 -12.46
CA SER A 40 -0.93 -4.46 -13.63
C SER A 40 -1.90 -3.29 -13.81
N SER A 41 -2.36 -3.07 -15.04
CA SER A 41 -3.41 -2.07 -15.29
C SER A 41 -4.72 -2.43 -14.57
N ASP A 42 -5.03 -3.73 -14.50
CA ASP A 42 -6.24 -4.25 -13.84
C ASP A 42 -6.19 -4.07 -12.31
N GLU A 43 -5.04 -4.31 -11.66
CA GLU A 43 -4.87 -4.04 -10.23
C GLU A 43 -5.07 -2.55 -9.91
N LEU A 44 -4.51 -1.67 -10.75
CA LEU A 44 -4.67 -0.23 -10.56
C LEU A 44 -6.12 0.23 -10.74
N ASP A 45 -6.80 -0.27 -11.78
CA ASP A 45 -8.20 0.09 -12.02
C ASP A 45 -9.12 -0.47 -10.91
N GLN A 46 -8.87 -1.69 -10.42
CA GLN A 46 -9.61 -2.24 -9.27
C GLN A 46 -9.40 -1.41 -7.99
N ALA A 47 -8.16 -1.06 -7.67
CA ALA A 47 -7.85 -0.22 -6.50
C ALA A 47 -8.50 1.17 -6.62
N PHE A 48 -8.49 1.74 -7.82
CA PHE A 48 -9.13 3.02 -8.10
C PHE A 48 -10.65 2.95 -7.93
N ASP A 49 -11.30 1.97 -8.55
CA ASP A 49 -12.76 1.81 -8.49
C ASP A 49 -13.24 1.55 -7.06
N ALA A 50 -12.50 0.73 -6.29
CA ALA A 50 -12.77 0.50 -4.88
C ALA A 50 -12.68 1.80 -4.07
N THR A 51 -11.59 2.57 -4.26
CA THR A 51 -11.39 3.83 -3.53
C THR A 51 -12.45 4.88 -3.88
N VAL A 52 -12.84 4.99 -5.15
CA VAL A 52 -13.90 5.91 -5.59
C VAL A 52 -15.25 5.47 -5.04
N SER A 53 -15.55 4.17 -5.04
CA SER A 53 -16.80 3.63 -4.51
C SER A 53 -16.93 3.90 -3.01
N ASP A 54 -15.87 3.64 -2.24
CA ASP A 54 -15.83 3.94 -0.81
C ASP A 54 -16.01 5.44 -0.53
N ALA A 55 -15.23 6.30 -1.17
CA ALA A 55 -15.37 7.74 -1.01
C ALA A 55 -16.78 8.25 -1.41
N SER A 56 -17.37 7.67 -2.45
CA SER A 56 -18.73 8.01 -2.88
C SER A 56 -19.80 7.60 -1.86
N SER A 57 -19.60 6.46 -1.17
CA SER A 57 -20.49 6.01 -0.08
C SER A 57 -20.52 7.02 1.08
N GLN A 58 -19.40 7.70 1.30
CA GLN A 58 -19.21 8.76 2.29
C GLN A 58 -19.64 10.15 1.79
N GLY A 59 -20.20 10.25 0.58
CA GLY A 59 -20.70 11.50 0.00
C GLY A 59 -19.62 12.40 -0.62
N ILE A 60 -18.42 11.87 -0.87
CA ILE A 60 -17.33 12.60 -1.52
C ILE A 60 -17.50 12.53 -3.05
N ALA A 61 -17.46 13.68 -3.71
CA ALA A 61 -17.45 13.79 -5.17
C ALA A 61 -16.05 14.14 -5.68
N PHE A 62 -15.72 13.67 -6.88
CA PHE A 62 -14.43 13.93 -7.53
C PHE A 62 -14.59 14.78 -8.79
N ASP A 63 -13.67 15.73 -8.98
CA ASP A 63 -13.46 16.37 -10.27
C ASP A 63 -12.64 15.45 -11.18
N GLN A 64 -12.85 15.48 -12.49
CA GLN A 64 -12.13 14.58 -13.40
C GLN A 64 -10.62 14.90 -13.47
N TYR A 65 -10.22 16.16 -13.34
CA TYR A 65 -8.87 16.61 -13.68
C TYR A 65 -8.19 17.41 -12.58
N PHE A 66 -8.87 18.37 -11.95
CA PHE A 66 -8.22 19.37 -11.10
C PHE A 66 -8.68 19.27 -9.64
N THR A 67 -7.73 19.02 -8.75
CA THR A 67 -7.96 19.11 -7.31
C THR A 67 -8.15 20.58 -6.93
N ASN A 68 -9.18 20.87 -6.15
CA ASN A 68 -9.36 22.15 -5.49
C ASN A 68 -9.56 21.93 -3.97
N MET A 69 -9.70 23.03 -3.22
CA MET A 69 -9.79 22.99 -1.76
C MET A 69 -10.93 22.11 -1.20
N ASN A 70 -12.00 21.91 -1.97
CA ASN A 70 -13.20 21.20 -1.53
C ASN A 70 -13.50 19.94 -2.36
N THR A 71 -12.75 19.69 -3.44
CA THR A 71 -13.03 18.60 -4.36
C THR A 71 -11.71 17.98 -4.83
N PRO A 72 -11.41 16.74 -4.41
CA PRO A 72 -10.26 16.00 -4.95
C PRO A 72 -10.48 15.67 -6.43
N SER A 73 -9.40 15.45 -7.20
CA SER A 73 -9.53 14.95 -8.57
C SER A 73 -9.23 13.48 -8.75
N VAL A 74 -9.89 12.87 -9.73
CA VAL A 74 -9.62 11.51 -10.23
C VAL A 74 -8.15 11.36 -10.64
N HIS A 75 -7.61 12.34 -11.36
CA HIS A 75 -6.21 12.30 -11.79
C HIS A 75 -5.23 12.28 -10.59
N ASN A 76 -5.49 13.12 -9.58
CA ASN A 76 -4.67 13.16 -8.37
C ASN A 76 -4.80 11.86 -7.56
N LEU A 77 -6.02 11.30 -7.47
CA LEU A 77 -6.26 10.03 -6.80
C LEU A 77 -5.48 8.89 -7.47
N LYS A 78 -5.48 8.81 -8.81
CA LYS A 78 -4.67 7.82 -9.55
C LYS A 78 -3.18 7.95 -9.26
N LEU A 79 -2.66 9.17 -9.16
CA LEU A 79 -1.24 9.40 -8.83
C LEU A 79 -0.90 8.92 -7.42
N ILE A 80 -1.77 9.21 -6.44
CA ILE A 80 -1.61 8.76 -5.04
C ILE A 80 -1.62 7.23 -4.98
N LEU A 81 -2.59 6.58 -5.63
CA LEU A 81 -2.70 5.13 -5.65
C LEU A 81 -1.49 4.47 -6.31
N ILE A 82 -1.05 4.96 -7.48
CA ILE A 82 0.17 4.48 -8.14
C ILE A 82 1.37 4.55 -7.20
N THR A 83 1.52 5.67 -6.49
CA THR A 83 2.65 5.88 -5.57
C THR A 83 2.59 4.90 -4.41
N TYR A 84 1.43 4.78 -3.77
CA TYR A 84 1.21 3.85 -2.66
C TYR A 84 1.48 2.38 -3.06
N MET A 85 0.91 1.94 -4.18
CA MET A 85 1.10 0.59 -4.69
C MET A 85 2.56 0.34 -5.06
N ALA A 86 3.25 1.34 -5.62
CA ALA A 86 4.67 1.21 -5.98
C ALA A 86 5.54 1.06 -4.71
N ASP A 87 5.27 1.84 -3.67
CA ASP A 87 5.93 1.72 -2.38
C ASP A 87 5.70 0.33 -1.77
N GLU A 88 4.48 -0.18 -1.83
CA GLU A 88 4.16 -1.52 -1.36
C GLU A 88 4.95 -2.61 -2.10
N LYS A 89 4.98 -2.56 -3.44
CA LYS A 89 5.78 -3.52 -4.24
C LYS A 89 7.27 -3.45 -3.91
N LEU A 90 7.79 -2.26 -3.62
CA LEU A 90 9.19 -2.07 -3.21
C LEU A 90 9.47 -2.67 -1.82
N ILE A 91 8.57 -2.44 -0.86
CA ILE A 91 8.67 -3.01 0.49
C ILE A 91 8.58 -4.53 0.43
N GLU A 92 7.66 -5.06 -0.38
CA GLU A 92 7.48 -6.49 -0.57
C GLU A 92 8.72 -7.13 -1.18
N TYR A 93 9.26 -6.54 -2.25
CA TYR A 93 10.51 -6.99 -2.85
C TYR A 93 11.68 -6.95 -1.85
N TYR A 94 11.82 -5.86 -1.09
CA TYR A 94 12.88 -5.75 -0.08
C TYR A 94 12.72 -6.81 1.01
N ALA A 95 11.49 -7.02 1.49
CA ALA A 95 11.22 -8.00 2.53
C ALA A 95 11.50 -9.43 2.04
N PHE A 96 11.10 -9.75 0.80
CA PHE A 96 11.37 -11.03 0.17
C PHE A 96 12.88 -11.30 0.03
N GLU A 97 13.62 -10.39 -0.61
CA GLU A 97 15.06 -10.54 -0.88
C GLU A 97 15.91 -10.68 0.41
N ASN A 98 15.45 -10.07 1.50
CA ASN A 98 16.18 -10.04 2.77
C ASN A 98 15.66 -11.05 3.80
N ASN A 99 14.71 -11.93 3.43
CA ASN A 99 14.07 -12.88 4.34
C ASN A 99 13.43 -12.20 5.56
N LEU A 100 12.73 -11.09 5.32
CA LEU A 100 12.02 -10.28 6.32
C LEU A 100 10.50 -10.43 6.22
N LEU A 101 9.98 -11.39 5.46
CA LEU A 101 8.53 -11.67 5.43
C LEU A 101 8.05 -12.13 6.81
N PRO A 102 6.90 -11.64 7.30
CA PRO A 102 6.34 -12.06 8.58
C PRO A 102 5.94 -13.53 8.55
N PHE A 103 6.03 -14.21 9.69
CA PHE A 103 5.60 -15.60 9.82
C PHE A 103 4.08 -15.68 9.95
N GLU A 104 3.46 -16.76 9.49
CA GLU A 104 2.00 -16.93 9.59
C GLU A 104 1.50 -16.85 11.03
N ASP A 105 2.19 -17.50 11.98
CA ASP A 105 1.82 -17.48 13.40
C ASP A 105 1.91 -16.07 14.02
N GLU A 106 2.88 -15.27 13.57
CA GLU A 106 3.06 -13.88 14.02
C GLU A 106 1.92 -13.01 13.49
N VAL A 107 1.61 -13.12 12.18
CA VAL A 107 0.48 -12.42 11.57
C VAL A 107 -0.83 -12.80 12.27
N ALA A 108 -1.06 -14.09 12.51
CA ALA A 108 -2.27 -14.56 13.18
C ALA A 108 -2.38 -14.02 14.61
N SER A 109 -1.29 -14.02 15.37
CA SER A 109 -1.25 -13.49 16.74
C SER A 109 -1.55 -11.99 16.78
N GLU A 110 -0.90 -11.20 15.92
CA GLU A 110 -1.10 -9.74 15.87
C GLU A 110 -2.49 -9.37 15.33
N THR A 111 -3.01 -10.13 14.36
CA THR A 111 -4.39 -10.00 13.87
C THR A 111 -5.39 -10.23 14.99
N ALA A 112 -5.24 -11.31 15.76
CA ALA A 112 -6.13 -11.61 16.88
C ALA A 112 -6.03 -10.55 17.98
N ALA A 113 -4.83 -10.06 18.29
CA ALA A 113 -4.61 -8.99 19.26
C ALA A 113 -5.34 -7.70 18.83
N MET A 114 -5.20 -7.30 17.57
CA MET A 114 -5.87 -6.12 17.03
C MET A 114 -7.40 -6.30 16.98
N LEU A 115 -7.88 -7.43 16.48
CA LEU A 115 -9.31 -7.74 16.41
C LEU A 115 -9.97 -7.70 17.80
N SER A 116 -9.28 -8.17 18.84
CA SER A 116 -9.79 -8.15 20.21
C SER A 116 -10.11 -6.75 20.73
N MET A 117 -9.45 -5.71 20.19
CA MET A 117 -9.72 -4.32 20.54
C MET A 117 -11.06 -3.84 19.99
N TYR A 118 -11.51 -4.40 18.87
CA TYR A 118 -12.75 -4.04 18.17
C TYR A 118 -13.93 -4.95 18.56
N SER A 119 -13.64 -6.18 18.98
CA SER A 119 -14.67 -7.14 19.38
C SER A 119 -15.02 -7.09 20.88
N ALA A 120 -14.45 -6.15 21.63
CA ALA A 120 -14.62 -6.04 23.08
C ALA A 120 -16.01 -5.52 23.50
N ASP A 121 -16.70 -4.77 22.63
CA ASP A 121 -18.02 -4.23 22.90
C ASP A 121 -19.00 -4.49 21.74
N LEU A 122 -20.25 -4.81 22.10
CA LEU A 122 -21.28 -5.22 21.14
C LEU A 122 -21.72 -4.07 20.21
N TYR A 123 -21.52 -2.81 20.62
CA TYR A 123 -21.89 -1.67 19.79
C TYR A 123 -20.92 -1.54 18.61
N THR A 124 -19.61 -1.61 18.88
CA THR A 124 -18.56 -1.63 17.85
C THR A 124 -18.70 -2.84 16.94
N VAL A 125 -19.00 -4.03 17.48
CA VAL A 125 -19.30 -5.23 16.67
C VAL A 125 -20.46 -4.97 15.72
N GLY A 126 -21.56 -4.41 16.20
CA GLY A 126 -22.72 -4.11 15.35
C GLY A 126 -22.41 -3.10 14.23
N GLN A 127 -21.54 -2.13 14.49
CA GLN A 127 -21.09 -1.17 13.47
C GLN A 127 -20.20 -1.86 12.41
N ILE A 128 -19.32 -2.76 12.84
CA ILE A 128 -18.45 -3.52 11.93
C ILE A 128 -19.29 -4.44 11.04
N GLU A 129 -20.27 -5.16 11.61
CA GLU A 129 -21.15 -6.02 10.82
C GLU A 129 -22.01 -5.22 9.83
N ALA A 130 -22.41 -4.00 10.18
CA ALA A 130 -23.14 -3.12 9.28
C ALA A 130 -22.28 -2.65 8.08
N GLU A 131 -21.00 -2.39 8.31
CA GLU A 131 -20.07 -1.87 7.30
C GLU A 131 -19.44 -2.99 6.45
N TYR A 132 -18.89 -4.01 7.11
CA TYR A 132 -18.11 -5.09 6.48
C TYR A 132 -18.92 -6.38 6.27
N GLY A 133 -20.17 -6.42 6.72
CA GLY A 133 -21.05 -7.60 6.61
C GLY A 133 -20.81 -8.68 7.66
N SER A 134 -19.58 -8.84 8.16
CA SER A 134 -19.28 -9.71 9.30
C SER A 134 -17.95 -9.36 9.97
N ILE A 135 -17.79 -9.84 11.21
CA ILE A 135 -16.51 -9.78 11.93
C ILE A 135 -15.41 -10.60 11.24
N ASP A 136 -15.77 -11.71 10.58
CA ASP A 136 -14.79 -12.55 9.87
C ASP A 136 -14.22 -11.83 8.64
N ILE A 137 -15.05 -11.07 7.90
CA ILE A 137 -14.58 -10.26 6.77
C ILE A 137 -13.65 -9.16 7.28
N PHE A 138 -14.04 -8.48 8.36
CA PHE A 138 -13.20 -7.46 9.00
C PHE A 138 -11.87 -8.03 9.53
N ALA A 139 -11.84 -9.28 9.96
CA ALA A 139 -10.61 -9.94 10.39
C ALA A 139 -9.62 -10.16 9.24
N GLU A 140 -10.09 -10.42 8.02
CA GLU A 140 -9.21 -10.50 6.84
C GLU A 140 -8.63 -9.12 6.47
N GLU A 141 -9.41 -8.04 6.56
CA GLU A 141 -8.91 -6.66 6.39
C GLU A 141 -7.82 -6.31 7.42
N ILE A 142 -8.04 -6.66 8.69
CA ILE A 142 -7.03 -6.49 9.75
C ILE A 142 -5.78 -7.29 9.44
N LYS A 143 -5.93 -8.54 8.95
CA LYS A 143 -4.80 -9.41 8.63
C LYS A 143 -3.95 -8.85 7.49
N GLU A 144 -4.57 -8.29 6.46
CA GLU A 144 -3.87 -7.59 5.38
C GLU A 144 -3.09 -6.38 5.93
N TYR A 145 -3.76 -5.54 6.73
CA TYR A 145 -3.13 -4.39 7.39
C TYR A 145 -1.95 -4.78 8.29
N VAL A 146 -2.11 -5.81 9.12
CA VAL A 146 -1.07 -6.33 10.02
C VAL A 146 0.11 -6.86 9.22
N THR A 147 -0.16 -7.63 8.16
CA THR A 147 0.88 -8.18 7.27
C THR A 147 1.71 -7.06 6.66
N TYR A 148 1.05 -6.04 6.10
CA TYR A 148 1.72 -4.86 5.55
C TYR A 148 2.53 -4.11 6.60
N SER A 149 1.93 -3.85 7.78
CA SER A 149 2.57 -3.13 8.88
C SER A 149 3.84 -3.83 9.38
N LEU A 150 3.82 -5.16 9.47
CA LEU A 150 4.99 -5.95 9.84
C LEU A 150 6.11 -5.85 8.79
N LYS A 151 5.76 -5.95 7.49
CA LYS A 151 6.72 -5.76 6.39
C LYS A 151 7.34 -4.35 6.45
N MET A 152 6.51 -3.33 6.60
CA MET A 152 6.93 -1.92 6.70
C MET A 152 7.87 -1.70 7.90
N ASN A 153 7.49 -2.15 9.10
CA ASN A 153 8.34 -1.97 10.28
C ASN A 153 9.72 -2.59 10.11
N ARG A 154 9.79 -3.79 9.53
CA ARG A 154 11.07 -4.46 9.23
C ARG A 154 11.86 -3.75 8.14
N PHE A 155 11.18 -3.20 7.14
CA PHE A 155 11.81 -2.33 6.14
C PHE A 155 12.42 -1.09 6.82
N LEU A 156 11.66 -0.35 7.63
CA LEU A 156 12.14 0.83 8.34
C LEU A 156 13.34 0.52 9.26
N GLU A 157 13.29 -0.60 9.98
CA GLU A 157 14.38 -1.02 10.89
C GLU A 157 15.67 -1.45 10.18
N LYS A 158 15.58 -1.98 8.95
CA LYS A 158 16.71 -2.64 8.26
C LYS A 158 17.20 -1.90 7.03
N ALA A 159 16.31 -1.22 6.32
CA ALA A 159 16.59 -0.57 5.04
C ALA A 159 16.94 0.92 5.21
N ILE A 160 16.32 1.60 6.18
CA ILE A 160 16.55 3.02 6.39
C ILE A 160 17.72 3.20 7.39
N PRO A 161 18.76 3.99 7.03
CA PRO A 161 19.81 4.36 7.98
C PRO A 161 19.18 4.99 9.23
N ALA A 162 19.67 4.64 10.42
CA ALA A 162 19.10 5.07 11.70
C ALA A 162 19.17 6.59 12.00
N ASP A 163 19.46 7.44 11.01
CA ASP A 163 19.35 8.88 11.17
C ASP A 163 17.88 9.30 11.08
N ALA A 164 17.42 10.02 12.10
CA ALA A 164 16.03 10.43 12.25
C ALA A 164 15.63 11.61 11.34
N GLU A 165 16.61 12.22 10.64
CA GLU A 165 16.40 13.41 9.80
C GLU A 165 15.94 13.00 8.39
N LEU A 166 16.42 11.87 7.87
CA LEU A 166 15.97 11.27 6.62
C LEU A 166 14.55 10.66 6.72
N LEU A 167 14.17 10.13 7.89
CA LEU A 167 12.82 9.60 8.14
C LEU A 167 11.72 10.67 7.96
N LEU A 168 11.98 11.91 8.39
CA LEU A 168 11.07 13.03 8.18
C LEU A 168 11.00 13.46 6.71
N THR A 169 12.07 13.22 5.94
CA THR A 169 12.12 13.59 4.53
C THR A 169 11.34 12.61 3.65
N TYR A 170 11.33 11.31 3.99
CA TYR A 170 10.53 10.30 3.30
C TYR A 170 9.03 10.49 3.57
N ARG A 171 8.64 10.76 4.83
CA ARG A 171 7.22 10.94 5.23
C ARG A 171 6.60 12.26 4.76
N ASN A 172 7.40 13.30 4.55
CA ASN A 172 6.90 14.63 4.13
C ASN A 172 7.00 14.84 2.60
N ALA A 173 7.45 13.84 1.84
CA ALA A 173 7.54 13.88 0.38
C ALA A 173 6.44 13.06 -0.33
N SER A 174 5.63 12.31 0.43
CA SER A 174 4.35 11.72 0.05
C SER A 174 3.20 12.64 0.46
#